data_AF-A0A848M5G0-F1
#
_entry.id   AF-A0A848M5G0-F1
#
_cell.length_a   1.000
_cell.length_b   1.000
_cell.length_c   1.000
_cell.angle_alpha   90.00
_cell.angle_beta   90.00
_cell.angle_gamma   90.00
#
_symmetry.space_group_name_H-M   'P 1'
#
loop_
_entity.id
_entity.type
_entity.pdbx_description
1 polymer ?
#
loop_
_entity_poly.entity_id
_entity_poly.type
_entity_poly.pdbx_seq_one_letter_code
_entity_poly.pdbx_strand_id
1 'polypeptide(L)' 'MASSDELIKYITQRVVRYIDTPKEIRKSKPKRETWSTRWFGMIPFSMSLWKEELVTKTQTRITKKRR' A
#
# COMPACT_ATOMS: atom_id res chain seq x y z
N MET A 1 -19.52 39.12 32.48
CA MET A 1 -19.63 38.92 31.02
C MET A 1 -18.29 38.62 30.31
N ALA A 2 -17.11 39.03 30.83
CA ALA A 2 -15.85 38.94 30.09
C ALA A 2 -15.39 37.52 29.66
N SER A 3 -15.72 36.48 30.43
CA SER A 3 -15.24 35.11 30.18
C SER A 3 -15.86 34.43 28.96
N SER A 4 -17.10 34.79 28.62
CA SER A 4 -17.80 34.21 27.46
C SER A 4 -17.28 34.76 26.14
N ASP A 5 -16.96 36.06 26.08
CA ASP A 5 -16.41 36.71 24.89
C ASP A 5 -15.00 36.20 24.58
N GLU A 6 -14.20 35.94 25.61
CA GLU A 6 -12.86 35.38 25.46
C GLU A 6 -12.89 33.94 24.93
N LEU A 7 -13.87 33.14 25.36
CA LEU A 7 -14.10 31.79 24.85
C LEU A 7 -14.51 31.81 23.37
N ILE A 8 -15.44 32.70 23.00
CA ILE A 8 -15.90 32.87 21.62
C ILE A 8 -14.72 33.29 20.73
N LYS A 9 -13.88 34.21 21.20
CA LYS A 9 -12.65 34.64 20.51
C LYS A 9 -11.66 33.49 20.30
N TYR A 10 -11.45 32.65 21.31
CA TYR A 10 -10.55 31.50 21.20
C TYR A 10 -11.04 30.45 20.20
N ILE A 11 -12.34 30.11 20.27
CA ILE A 11 -12.96 29.14 19.37
C ILE A 11 -12.88 29.63 17.93
N THR A 12 -13.25 30.89 17.69
CA THR A 12 -13.22 31.49 16.34
C THR A 12 -11.81 31.56 15.77
N GLN A 13 -10.81 31.96 16.55
CA GLN A 13 -9.40 31.94 16.13
C GLN A 13 -8.93 30.55 15.70
N ARG A 14 -9.33 29.50 16.43
CA ARG A 14 -8.96 28.12 16.10
C ARG A 14 -9.66 27.62 14.83
N VAL A 15 -10.92 28.01 14.64
CA VAL A 15 -11.73 27.66 13.46
C VAL A 15 -11.22 28.39 12.22
N VAL A 16 -10.92 29.69 12.28
CA VAL A 16 -10.37 30.47 11.16
C VAL A 16 -9.04 29.88 10.69
N ARG A 17 -8.11 29.59 11.62
CA ARG A 17 -6.84 28.92 11.28
C ARG A 17 -7.03 27.57 10.58
N TYR A 18 -8.09 26.84 10.93
CA TYR A 18 -8.40 25.54 10.33
C TYR A 18 -9.10 25.67 8.97
N ILE A 19 -9.95 26.67 8.79
CA ILE A 19 -10.64 26.98 7.53
C ILE A 19 -9.66 27.52 6.49
N ASP A 20 -8.70 28.35 6.90
CA ASP A 20 -7.65 28.92 6.03
C ASP A 20 -6.63 27.86 5.55
N THR A 21 -6.66 26.65 6.10
CA THR A 21 -5.85 25.52 5.61
C THR A 21 -6.71 24.43 4.96
N PRO A 22 -7.44 24.70 3.86
CA PRO A 22 -8.27 23.68 3.25
C PRO A 22 -7.44 22.79 2.32
N LYS A 23 -7.49 21.48 2.60
CA LYS A 23 -7.32 20.36 1.64
C LYS A 23 -5.98 20.15 0.92
N GLU A 24 -5.03 21.08 0.93
CA GLU A 24 -3.77 20.92 0.17
C GLU A 24 -2.80 19.91 0.80
N ILE A 25 -2.77 19.78 2.13
CA ILE A 25 -1.85 18.85 2.81
C ILE A 25 -2.35 17.38 2.77
N ARG A 26 -3.58 17.14 2.29
CA ARG A 26 -4.15 15.79 2.20
C ARG A 26 -3.93 15.10 0.84
N LYS A 27 -3.17 15.70 -0.09
CA LYS A 27 -2.88 15.09 -1.39
C LYS A 27 -1.50 14.42 -1.50
N SER A 28 -0.70 14.39 -0.43
CA SER A 28 0.61 13.71 -0.40
C SER A 28 0.71 12.61 0.65
N LYS A 29 -0.41 12.05 1.13
CA LYS A 29 -0.30 10.73 1.75
C LYS A 29 0.13 9.78 0.63
N PRO A 30 1.33 9.15 0.69
CA PRO A 30 1.64 8.10 -0.27
C PRO A 30 0.48 7.13 -0.19
N LYS A 31 -0.24 6.94 -1.31
CA LYS A 31 -1.28 5.92 -1.39
C LYS A 31 -0.57 4.65 -0.92
N ARG A 32 -0.96 4.13 0.25
CA ARG A 32 -0.37 2.90 0.78
C ARG A 32 -0.62 1.86 -0.29
N GLU A 33 0.42 1.56 -1.06
CA GLU A 33 0.31 0.63 -2.16
C GLU A 33 -0.21 -0.67 -1.59
N THR A 34 -1.28 -1.20 -2.18
CA THR A 34 -1.86 -2.45 -1.73
C THR A 34 -0.76 -3.51 -1.79
N TRP A 35 -0.63 -4.34 -0.76
CA TRP A 35 0.36 -5.43 -0.71
C TRP A 35 0.36 -6.26 -2.01
N SER A 36 -0.83 -6.48 -2.58
CA SER A 36 -1.02 -7.12 -3.88
C SER A 36 -0.23 -6.48 -5.02
N THR A 37 -0.09 -5.15 -5.06
CA THR A 37 0.69 -4.43 -6.08
C THR A 37 2.19 -4.65 -5.88
N ARG A 38 2.67 -4.72 -4.63
CA ARG A 38 4.08 -4.97 -4.31
C ARG A 38 4.54 -6.39 -4.70
N TRP A 39 3.63 -7.34 -4.72
CA TRP A 39 3.91 -8.74 -5.06
C TRP A 39 3.32 -9.20 -6.40
N PHE A 40 2.67 -8.30 -7.13
CA PHE A 40 2.33 -8.51 -8.52
C PHE A 40 3.62 -8.76 -9.30
N GLY A 41 3.67 -9.83 -10.09
CA GLY A 41 4.90 -10.29 -10.76
C GLY A 41 5.65 -11.36 -9.97
N MET A 42 5.97 -11.16 -8.69
CA MET A 42 6.71 -12.16 -7.89
C MET A 42 5.86 -13.42 -7.61
N ILE A 43 4.58 -13.28 -7.34
CA ILE A 43 3.66 -14.41 -7.11
C ILE A 43 3.52 -15.30 -8.36
N PRO A 44 3.12 -14.78 -9.55
CA PRO A 44 3.02 -15.61 -10.74
C PRO A 44 4.37 -16.16 -11.20
N PHE A 45 5.47 -15.45 -10.98
CA PHE A 45 6.84 -15.91 -11.30
C PHE A 45 7.29 -17.09 -10.42
N SER A 46 7.09 -17.00 -9.11
CA SER A 46 7.38 -18.15 -8.22
C SER A 46 6.52 -19.36 -8.57
N MET A 47 5.27 -19.13 -9.00
CA MET A 47 4.38 -20.21 -9.45
C MET A 47 4.83 -20.82 -10.79
N SER A 48 5.36 -20.03 -11.72
CA SER A 48 5.90 -20.56 -12.98
C SER A 48 7.17 -21.38 -12.75
N LEU A 49 8.09 -20.91 -11.90
CA LEU A 49 9.28 -21.65 -11.51
C LEU A 49 8.95 -23.00 -10.86
N TRP A 50 7.93 -23.02 -9.98
CA TRP A 50 7.51 -24.28 -9.36
C TRP A 50 6.90 -25.24 -10.38
N LYS A 51 6.10 -24.75 -11.33
CA LYS A 51 5.58 -25.57 -12.44
C LYS A 51 6.71 -26.15 -13.29
N GLU A 52 7.72 -25.34 -13.60
CA GLU A 52 8.90 -25.80 -14.34
C GLU A 52 9.66 -26.87 -13.57
N GLU A 53 9.92 -26.70 -12.28
CA GLU A 53 10.60 -27.71 -11.47
C GLU A 53 9.84 -29.05 -11.44
N LEU A 54 8.51 -29.01 -11.35
CA LEU A 54 7.65 -30.20 -11.39
C LEU A 54 7.70 -30.89 -12.78
N VAL A 55 7.79 -30.12 -13.86
CA VAL A 55 7.92 -30.64 -15.23
C VAL A 55 9.34 -31.20 -15.48
N THR A 56 10.39 -30.50 -15.05
CA THR A 56 11.79 -30.90 -15.27
C THR A 56 12.22 -32.09 -14.42
N LYS A 57 11.70 -32.25 -13.19
CA LYS A 57 11.96 -33.42 -12.32
C LYS A 57 11.34 -34.70 -12.87
N THR A 58 10.26 -34.57 -13.64
CA THR A 58 9.63 -35.67 -14.36
C THR A 58 10.46 -36.06 -15.60
N GLN A 59 11.04 -35.07 -16.30
CA GLN A 59 11.89 -35.30 -17.47
C GLN A 59 13.22 -36.00 -17.14
N THR A 60 13.89 -35.60 -16.06
CA THR A 60 15.18 -36.17 -15.63
C THR A 60 15.09 -37.63 -15.19
N ARG A 61 13.91 -38.10 -14.73
CA ARG A 61 13.67 -39.53 -14.46
C ARG A 61 13.47 -40.36 -15.72
N ILE A 62 12.89 -39.77 -16.78
CA ILE A 62 12.64 -40.47 -18.05
C ILE A 62 13.93 -40.55 -18.89
N THR A 63 14.77 -39.51 -18.87
CA THR A 63 16.04 -39.50 -19.62
C THR A 63 17.14 -40.33 -18.98
N LYS A 64 17.12 -40.52 -17.65
CA LYS A 64 18.09 -41.39 -16.93
C LYS A 64 17.74 -42.88 -16.98
N LYS A 65 16.52 -43.25 -17.42
CA LYS A 65 16.10 -44.66 -17.60
C LYS A 65 16.50 -45.24 -18.98
N ARG A 66 17.11 -44.43 -19.85
CA ARG A 66 17.59 -44.82 -21.19
C ARG A 66 19.12 -44.79 -21.35
N ARG A 67 19.88 -44.60 -20.27
CA ARG A 67 21.34 -44.82 -20.23
C ARG A 67 21.67 -45.92 -19.25
#